data_AF-A0A486XIL5-F1
#
_entry.id   AF-A0A486XIL5-F1
#
_cell.length_a   1.000
_cell.length_b   1.000
_cell.length_c   1.000
_cell.angle_alpha   90.00
_cell.angle_beta   90.00
_cell.angle_gamma   90.00
#
_symmetry.space_group_name_H-M   'P 1'
#
loop_
_entity.id
_entity.type
_entity.pdbx_description
1 polymer ?
#
loop_
_entity_poly.entity_id
_entity_poly.type
_entity_poly.pdbx_seq_one_letter_code
_entity_poly.pdbx_strand_id
1 'polypeptide(L)'
;MKTTLLAALIGFSSFTALATANLPAQIQQDCQQYLGALFTHFHQNPELSHMEVNTAKRLAQELRNAGFDVTEGVGKTGVVAMLKKRRKSRL
;
A
#
# COMPACT_ATOMS: atom_id res chain seq x y z
N MET A 1 15.73 14.28 64.49
CA MET A 1 15.51 12.90 64.00
C MET A 1 14.01 12.66 63.94
N LYS A 2 13.49 12.40 62.73
CA LYS A 2 12.10 12.15 62.24
C LYS A 2 12.02 12.78 60.83
N THR A 3 12.54 12.15 59.76
CA THR A 3 11.77 11.38 58.75
C THR A 3 10.41 12.01 58.44
N THR A 4 10.04 12.40 57.21
CA THR A 4 10.09 11.62 55.96
C THR A 4 9.92 12.56 54.76
N LEU A 5 10.47 12.15 53.61
CA LEU A 5 10.53 12.86 52.33
C LEU A 5 9.16 13.23 51.73
N LEU A 6 9.05 14.46 51.22
CA LEU A 6 8.04 14.88 50.25
C LEU A 6 8.71 14.87 48.86
N ALA A 7 8.57 13.78 48.11
CA ALA A 7 9.03 13.72 46.72
C ALA A 7 7.97 14.40 45.84
N ALA A 8 8.27 15.62 45.38
CA ALA A 8 7.43 16.36 44.46
C ALA A 8 7.37 15.62 43.10
N LEU A 9 6.17 15.19 42.72
CA LEU A 9 5.79 15.04 41.32
C LEU A 9 6.05 16.37 40.61
N ILE A 10 6.75 16.38 39.48
CA ILE A 10 6.43 17.15 38.26
C ILE A 10 7.32 16.60 37.13
N GLY A 11 6.68 16.20 36.02
CA GLY A 11 7.31 16.21 34.70
C GLY A 11 7.80 14.87 34.15
N PHE A 12 6.95 13.83 34.11
CA PHE A 12 7.14 12.78 33.11
C PHE A 12 6.82 13.40 31.74
N SER A 13 7.83 13.98 31.10
CA SER A 13 7.78 14.50 29.74
C SER A 13 7.51 13.34 28.79
N SER A 14 6.23 12.99 28.60
CA SER A 14 5.79 12.11 27.54
C SER A 14 6.01 12.83 26.21
N PHE A 15 7.23 12.77 25.71
CA PHE A 15 7.53 13.07 24.32
C PHE A 15 6.78 12.03 23.49
N THR A 16 5.62 12.41 22.98
CA THR A 16 4.87 11.60 22.04
C THR A 16 5.72 11.55 20.78
N ALA A 17 6.39 10.42 20.55
CA ALA A 17 7.03 10.17 19.28
C ALA A 17 5.94 10.24 18.21
N LEU A 18 5.98 11.28 17.38
CA LEU A 18 5.20 11.34 16.15
C LEU A 18 5.57 10.08 15.37
N ALA A 19 4.64 9.13 15.27
CA ALA A 19 4.83 7.92 14.50
C ALA A 19 5.11 8.33 13.05
N THR A 20 6.38 8.29 12.67
CA THR A 20 6.77 8.31 11.27
C THR A 20 6.16 7.07 10.64
N ALA A 21 5.40 7.24 9.56
CA ALA A 21 4.82 6.13 8.82
C ALA A 21 5.96 5.15 8.45
N ASN A 22 5.96 3.97 9.09
CA ASN A 22 6.96 2.95 8.83
C ASN A 22 6.60 2.24 7.52
N LEU A 23 6.97 2.88 6.41
CA LEU A 23 6.68 2.40 5.07
C LEU A 23 7.14 0.94 4.84
N PRO A 24 8.34 0.51 5.29
CA PRO A 24 8.71 -0.91 5.22
C PRO A 24 7.72 -1.87 5.87
N ALA A 25 7.22 -1.54 7.07
CA ALA A 25 6.25 -2.36 7.77
C ALA A 25 4.89 -2.41 7.04
N GLN A 26 4.46 -1.29 6.46
CA GLN A 26 3.23 -1.22 5.66
C GLN A 26 3.32 -2.06 4.38
N ILE A 27 4.43 -1.96 3.64
CA ILE A 27 4.67 -2.79 2.44
C ILE A 27 4.68 -4.27 2.81
N GLN A 28 5.36 -4.64 3.91
CA GLN A 28 5.39 -6.02 4.36
C GLN A 28 4.01 -6.55 4.70
N GLN A 29 3.17 -5.72 5.33
CA GLN A 29 1.79 -6.05 5.62
C GLN A 29 0.97 -6.23 4.33
N ASP A 30 1.07 -5.33 3.36
CA ASP A 30 0.37 -5.45 2.06
C ASP A 30 0.78 -6.73 1.31
N CYS A 31 2.06 -7.10 1.38
CA CYS A 31 2.58 -8.36 0.84
C CYS A 31 1.97 -9.59 1.51
N GLN A 32 1.85 -9.58 2.84
CA GLN A 32 1.26 -10.70 3.59
C GLN A 32 -0.25 -10.80 3.40
N GLN A 33 -0.95 -9.66 3.34
CA GLN A 33 -2.40 -9.62 3.28
C GLN A 33 -2.93 -9.86 1.87
N TYR A 34 -2.21 -9.42 0.84
CA TYR A 34 -2.77 -9.39 -0.50
C TYR A 34 -1.77 -9.67 -1.63
N LEU A 35 -0.68 -8.90 -1.72
CA LEU A 35 0.19 -8.94 -2.91
C LEU A 35 0.91 -10.28 -3.07
N GLY A 36 1.20 -10.99 -1.99
CA GLY A 36 1.80 -12.33 -2.03
C GLY A 36 0.88 -13.35 -2.71
N ALA A 37 -0.42 -13.36 -2.37
CA ALA A 37 -1.39 -14.24 -3.02
C ALA A 37 -1.58 -13.88 -4.50
N LEU A 38 -1.61 -12.59 -4.83
CA LEU A 38 -1.68 -12.11 -6.21
C LEU A 38 -0.45 -12.53 -7.03
N PHE A 39 0.75 -12.42 -6.45
CA PHE A 39 2.00 -12.90 -7.03
C PHE A 39 1.94 -14.42 -7.32
N THR A 40 1.52 -15.21 -6.33
CA THR A 40 1.37 -16.67 -6.50
C THR A 40 0.37 -17.01 -7.59
N HIS A 41 -0.75 -16.29 -7.68
CA HIS A 41 -1.73 -16.48 -8.74
C HIS A 41 -1.11 -16.29 -10.14
N PHE A 42 -0.39 -15.19 -10.38
CA PHE A 42 0.27 -15.00 -11.68
C PHE A 42 1.35 -16.05 -11.96
N HIS A 43 2.10 -16.48 -10.95
CA HIS A 43 3.11 -17.54 -11.11
C HIS A 43 2.50 -18.92 -11.44
N GLN A 44 1.32 -19.22 -10.91
CA GLN A 44 0.61 -20.46 -11.17
C GLN A 44 -0.15 -20.46 -12.51
N ASN A 45 -0.36 -19.29 -13.11
CA ASN A 45 -1.14 -19.13 -14.35
C ASN A 45 -0.32 -18.42 -15.43
N PRO A 46 0.82 -18.99 -15.87
CA PRO A 46 1.62 -18.39 -16.93
C PRO A 46 0.87 -18.41 -18.27
N GLU A 47 0.94 -17.32 -19.01
CA GLU A 47 0.44 -17.22 -20.39
C GLU A 47 1.59 -16.96 -21.35
N LEU A 48 1.42 -17.36 -22.61
CA LEU A 48 2.42 -17.16 -23.66
C LEU A 48 2.46 -15.69 -24.11
N SER A 49 3.60 -15.29 -24.66
CA SER A 49 3.79 -13.96 -25.22
C SER A 49 2.68 -13.60 -26.22
N HIS A 50 2.07 -12.42 -26.03
CA HIS A 50 0.94 -11.89 -26.81
C HIS A 50 -0.39 -12.64 -26.67
N MET A 51 -0.49 -13.58 -25.71
CA MET A 51 -1.70 -14.32 -25.39
C MET A 51 -2.07 -14.23 -23.90
N GLU A 52 -1.63 -13.16 -23.22
CA GLU A 52 -1.81 -12.91 -21.78
C GLU A 52 -3.23 -12.40 -21.45
N VAL A 53 -4.26 -13.06 -21.96
CA VAL A 53 -5.66 -12.60 -21.89
C VAL A 53 -6.16 -12.56 -20.45
N ASN A 54 -5.93 -13.62 -19.67
CA ASN A 54 -6.39 -13.69 -18.30
C ASN A 54 -5.56 -12.80 -17.37
N THR A 55 -4.25 -12.73 -17.61
CA THR A 55 -3.32 -11.87 -16.88
C THR A 55 -3.69 -10.41 -17.06
N ALA A 56 -3.90 -9.96 -18.31
CA ALA A 56 -4.30 -8.60 -18.63
C ALA A 56 -5.64 -8.23 -17.97
N LYS A 57 -6.65 -9.09 -18.10
CA LYS A 57 -7.97 -8.89 -17.49
C LYS A 57 -7.87 -8.79 -15.97
N ARG A 58 -7.09 -9.67 -15.33
CA ARG A 58 -6.91 -9.66 -13.88
C ARG A 58 -6.21 -8.38 -13.43
N LEU A 59 -5.11 -8.01 -14.09
CA LEU A 59 -4.35 -6.80 -13.74
C LEU A 59 -5.18 -5.53 -13.94
N ALA A 60 -5.98 -5.45 -15.00
CA ALA A 60 -6.89 -4.33 -15.23
C ALA A 60 -7.92 -4.20 -14.09
N GLN A 61 -8.46 -5.33 -13.61
CA GLN A 61 -9.36 -5.32 -12.45
C GLN A 61 -8.65 -4.82 -11.18
N GLU A 62 -7.43 -5.27 -10.91
CA GLU A 62 -6.66 -4.81 -9.74
C GLU A 62 -6.39 -3.31 -9.77
N LEU A 63 -6.01 -2.77 -10.92
CA LEU A 63 -5.74 -1.34 -11.10
C LEU A 63 -7.01 -0.51 -10.96
N ARG A 64 -8.16 -0.99 -11.45
CA ARG A 64 -9.46 -0.33 -11.22
C ARG A 64 -9.82 -0.32 -9.74
N ASN A 65 -9.66 -1.44 -9.05
CA ASN A 65 -9.94 -1.54 -7.61
C ASN A 65 -9.03 -0.60 -6.79
N ALA A 66 -7.79 -0.39 -7.24
CA ALA A 66 -6.86 0.56 -6.64
C ALA A 66 -7.15 2.04 -7.00
N GLY A 67 -8.20 2.32 -7.79
CA GLY A 67 -8.67 3.68 -8.10
C GLY A 67 -8.00 4.33 -9.31
N PHE A 68 -7.38 3.55 -10.19
CA PHE A 68 -6.83 4.04 -11.45
C PHE A 68 -7.91 4.11 -12.54
N ASP A 69 -7.71 5.01 -13.50
CA ASP A 69 -8.41 4.98 -14.79
C ASP A 69 -7.66 4.03 -15.73
N VAL A 70 -8.32 2.99 -16.23
CA VAL A 70 -7.67 1.84 -16.87
C VAL A 70 -8.19 1.61 -18.28
N THR A 71 -7.26 1.62 -19.24
CA THR A 71 -7.48 1.24 -20.65
C THR A 71 -6.86 -0.13 -20.93
N GLU A 72 -7.66 -1.05 -21.45
CA GLU A 72 -7.25 -2.39 -21.90
C GLU A 72 -7.12 -2.43 -23.42
N GLY A 73 -6.51 -3.50 -23.96
CA GLY A 73 -6.47 -3.72 -25.41
C GLY A 73 -5.34 -2.99 -26.13
N VAL A 74 -4.38 -2.40 -25.40
CA VAL A 74 -3.27 -1.66 -26.00
C VAL A 74 -2.26 -2.65 -26.57
N GLY A 75 -2.15 -2.72 -27.89
CA GLY A 75 -1.23 -3.68 -28.53
C GLY A 75 -1.61 -5.14 -28.24
N LYS A 76 -2.91 -5.48 -28.33
CA LYS A 76 -3.55 -6.77 -27.98
C LYS A 76 -3.88 -6.89 -26.49
N THR A 77 -2.96 -7.36 -25.66
CA THR A 77 -3.21 -7.66 -24.23
C THR A 77 -2.69 -6.58 -23.29
N GLY A 78 -2.09 -5.50 -23.80
CA GLY A 78 -1.53 -4.44 -22.96
C GLY A 78 -2.59 -3.65 -22.18
N VAL A 79 -2.20 -3.23 -20.98
CA VAL A 79 -3.01 -2.44 -20.04
C VAL A 79 -2.25 -1.15 -19.72
N VAL A 80 -2.94 0.00 -19.80
CA VAL A 80 -2.42 1.30 -19.39
C VAL A 80 -3.32 1.85 -18.28
N ALA A 81 -2.71 2.27 -17.17
CA ALA A 81 -3.41 2.83 -16.03
C ALA A 81 -2.92 4.23 -15.68
N MET A 82 -3.85 5.16 -15.52
CA MET A 82 -3.59 6.56 -15.20
C MET A 82 -3.98 6.87 -13.76
N LEU A 83 -3.02 7.35 -12.96
CA LEU A 83 -3.29 7.89 -11.64
C LEU A 83 -3.55 9.39 -11.73
N LYS A 84 -4.79 9.81 -11.47
CA LYS A 84 -5.12 11.24 -11.46
C LYS A 84 -4.57 11.91 -10.19
N LYS A 85 -3.59 12.80 -10.35
CA LYS A 85 -3.08 13.62 -9.24
C LYS A 85 -4.21 14.49 -8.67
N ARG A 86 -4.56 14.30 -7.39
CA ARG A 86 -5.42 15.26 -6.68
C ARG A 86 -4.56 16.47 -6.28
N ARG A 87 -4.82 17.64 -6.87
CA ARG A 87 -4.31 18.91 -6.30
C ARG A 87 -5.03 19.11 -4.97
N LYS A 88 -4.31 19.18 -3.85
CA LYS A 88 -4.87 19.73 -2.61
C LYS A 88 -5.29 21.16 -2.91
N SER A 89 -6.58 21.45 -2.75
CA SER A 89 -7.08 22.83 -2.78
C SER A 89 -6.35 23.61 -1.69
N ARG A 90 -5.59 24.65 -2.07
CA ARG A 90 -5.10 25.65 -1.11
C ARG A 90 -6.29 26.54 -0.81
N LEU A 91 -6.90 26.34 0.35
CA LEU A 91 -7.57 27.40 1.10
C LEU A 91 -6.62 27.84 2.21
#